data_AF-A0A7C0TUP1-F1
#
_entry.id   AF-A0A7C0TUP1-F1
#
_cell.length_a   1.000
_cell.length_b   1.000
_cell.length_c   1.000
_cell.angle_alpha   90.00
_cell.angle_beta   90.00
_cell.angle_gamma   90.00
#
_symmetry.space_group_name_H-M   'P 1'
#
loop_
_entity.id
_entity.type
_entity.pdbx_description
1 polymer ?
#
loop_
_entity_poly.entity_id
_entity_poly.type
_entity_poly.pdbx_seq_one_letter_code
_entity_poly.pdbx_strand_id
1 'polypeptide(L)'
;MRPYPRAVAGEPLSLTFDYRRGQMEFTFRHDPAVAAPTEIFVSNYAYPDGYAVEVSDGEYSVDRERQTLSYHHIPDREVHHVRIIRP
;
A
#
# COMPACT_ATOMS: atom_id res chain seq x y z
N MET A 1 -3.72 -12.54 -9.64
CA MET A 1 -3.77 -11.07 -9.86
C MET A 1 -2.82 -10.40 -8.85
N ARG A 2 -2.09 -9.35 -9.24
CA ARG A 2 -1.04 -8.73 -8.39
C ARG A 2 -1.59 -7.50 -7.65
N PRO A 3 -1.06 -7.14 -6.47
CA PRO A 3 -1.36 -5.86 -5.83
C PRO A 3 -0.83 -4.68 -6.64
N TYR A 4 -1.52 -3.54 -6.57
CA TYR A 4 -1.08 -2.28 -7.20
C TYR A 4 -1.78 -1.07 -6.56
N PRO A 5 -1.14 0.11 -6.54
CA PRO A 5 -1.79 1.34 -6.13
C PRO A 5 -2.88 1.73 -7.14
N ARG A 6 -4.11 1.94 -6.66
CA ARG A 6 -5.26 2.45 -7.42
C ARG A 6 -5.29 3.98 -7.44
N ALA A 7 -4.98 4.58 -6.29
CA ALA A 7 -4.87 6.02 -6.10
C ALA A 7 -3.70 6.29 -5.17
N VAL A 8 -2.92 7.34 -5.45
CA VAL A 8 -1.74 7.69 -4.67
C VAL A 8 -1.88 9.15 -4.25
N ALA A 9 -1.62 9.42 -2.97
CA ALA A 9 -1.66 10.76 -2.39
C ALA A 9 -0.39 11.56 -2.74
N GLY A 10 -0.04 11.60 -4.03
CA GLY A 10 1.20 12.20 -4.54
C GLY A 10 1.80 11.41 -5.70
N GLU A 11 3.13 11.36 -5.76
CA GLU A 11 3.90 10.79 -6.86
C GLU A 11 4.41 9.37 -6.54
N PRO A 12 4.03 8.34 -7.32
CA PRO A 12 4.60 7.00 -7.19
C PRO A 12 6.09 6.98 -7.57
N LEU A 13 6.95 6.41 -6.72
CA LEU A 13 8.40 6.33 -6.96
C LEU A 13 8.85 4.92 -7.36
N SER A 14 8.34 3.90 -6.68
CA SER A 14 8.69 2.51 -6.98
C SER A 14 7.59 1.55 -6.58
N LEU A 15 7.40 0.50 -7.38
CA LEU A 15 6.54 -0.64 -7.05
C LEU A 15 7.28 -1.93 -7.39
N THR A 16 7.45 -2.81 -6.40
CA THR A 16 8.00 -4.16 -6.60
C THR A 16 7.02 -5.20 -6.10
N PHE A 17 6.95 -6.35 -6.78
CA PHE A 17 6.16 -7.48 -6.33
C PHE A 17 6.89 -8.80 -6.63
N ASP A 18 7.34 -9.46 -5.57
CA ASP A 18 7.86 -10.82 -5.62
C ASP A 18 6.71 -11.81 -5.41
N TYR A 19 6.24 -12.40 -6.51
CA TYR A 19 5.13 -13.36 -6.49
C TYR A 19 5.47 -14.69 -5.78
N ARG A 20 6.76 -15.04 -5.67
CA ARG A 20 7.21 -16.27 -5.00
C ARG A 20 7.19 -16.08 -3.50
N ARG A 21 7.62 -14.90 -3.03
CA ARG A 21 7.61 -14.52 -1.61
C ARG A 21 6.26 -13.98 -1.16
N GLY A 22 5.39 -13.56 -2.08
CA GLY A 22 4.17 -12.85 -1.73
C GLY A 22 4.46 -11.52 -1.05
N GLN A 23 5.49 -10.82 -1.53
CA GLN A 23 5.94 -9.54 -0.97
C GLN A 23 5.73 -8.44 -2.00
N MET A 24 5.00 -7.40 -1.63
CA MET A 24 4.89 -6.17 -2.40
C MET A 24 5.51 -5.03 -1.62
N GLU A 25 6.28 -4.18 -2.30
CA GLU A 25 6.80 -2.94 -1.72
C GLU A 25 6.45 -1.78 -2.64
N PHE A 26 5.86 -0.75 -2.05
CA PHE A 26 5.46 0.46 -2.74
C PHE A 26 6.03 1.68 -2.03
N THR A 27 6.56 2.62 -2.80
CA THR A 27 7.12 3.87 -2.30
C THR A 27 6.54 5.03 -3.09
N PHE A 28 6.16 6.11 -2.40
CA PHE A 28 5.66 7.32 -3.03
C PHE A 28 6.15 8.57 -2.28
N ARG A 29 6.22 9.68 -2.99
CA ARG A 29 6.39 11.02 -2.44
C ARG A 29 5.02 11.66 -2.27
N HIS A 30 4.67 12.18 -1.11
CA HIS A 30 3.35 12.77 -0.93
C HIS A 30 3.22 14.14 -1.60
N ASP A 31 1.98 14.50 -1.95
CA ASP A 31 1.60 15.88 -2.30
C ASP A 31 0.87 16.50 -1.10
N PRO A 32 1.41 17.56 -0.46
CA PRO A 32 0.78 18.20 0.69
C PRO A 32 -0.63 18.76 0.43
N ALA A 33 -1.02 18.96 -0.82
CA ALA A 33 -2.36 19.41 -1.19
C ALA A 33 -3.39 18.26 -1.18
N VAL A 34 -2.95 17.00 -1.10
CA VAL A 34 -3.83 15.82 -1.18
C VAL A 34 -4.06 15.23 0.20
N ALA A 35 -5.26 15.47 0.75
CA ALA A 35 -5.68 14.90 2.04
C ALA A 35 -6.28 13.48 1.93
N ALA A 36 -6.57 13.01 0.71
CA ALA A 36 -7.11 11.67 0.49
C ALA A 36 -6.05 10.59 0.73
N PRO A 37 -6.43 9.37 1.15
CA PRO A 37 -5.48 8.29 1.35
C PRO A 37 -4.87 7.81 0.03
N THR A 38 -3.73 7.13 0.17
CA THR A 38 -3.27 6.21 -0.87
C THR A 38 -4.09 4.93 -0.79
N GLU A 39 -4.67 4.50 -1.90
CA GLU A 39 -5.43 3.26 -2.02
C GLU A 39 -4.65 2.22 -2.81
N ILE A 40 -4.51 1.03 -2.25
CA ILE A 40 -3.82 -0.11 -2.86
C ILE A 40 -4.82 -1.25 -3.01
N PHE A 41 -4.93 -1.78 -4.22
CA PHE A 41 -5.62 -3.04 -4.43
C PHE A 41 -4.78 -4.20 -3.90
N VAL A 42 -5.38 -5.07 -3.09
CA VAL A 42 -4.72 -6.27 -2.55
C VAL A 42 -5.57 -7.51 -2.82
N SER A 43 -5.17 -8.29 -3.81
CA SER A 43 -5.93 -9.45 -4.27
C SER A 43 -6.03 -10.55 -3.21
N ASN A 44 -7.24 -10.96 -2.86
CA ASN A 44 -7.50 -12.17 -2.06
C ASN A 44 -7.03 -13.43 -2.79
N TYR A 45 -6.91 -13.43 -4.12
CA TYR A 45 -6.32 -14.55 -4.85
C TYR A 45 -4.81 -14.67 -4.60
N ALA A 46 -4.09 -13.54 -4.52
CA ALA A 46 -2.67 -13.56 -4.19
C ALA A 46 -2.41 -13.76 -2.69
N TYR A 47 -3.38 -13.43 -1.85
CA TYR A 47 -3.30 -13.53 -0.39
C TYR A 47 -4.57 -14.20 0.14
N PRO A 48 -4.77 -15.51 -0.12
CA PRO A 48 -5.99 -16.21 0.29
C PRO A 48 -6.15 -16.22 1.81
N ASP A 49 -5.07 -16.48 2.53
CA ASP A 49 -5.05 -16.57 3.99
C ASP A 49 -4.82 -15.22 4.70
N GLY A 50 -4.84 -14.13 3.94
CA GLY A 50 -4.55 -12.78 4.43
C GLY A 50 -3.09 -12.36 4.23
N TYR A 51 -2.75 -11.23 4.82
CA TYR A 51 -1.44 -10.57 4.70
C TYR A 51 -1.18 -9.64 5.89
N ALA A 52 0.09 -9.39 6.16
CA ALA A 52 0.54 -8.32 7.03
C ALA A 52 0.82 -7.05 6.21
N VAL A 53 0.60 -5.89 6.83
CA VAL A 53 0.92 -4.58 6.26
C VAL A 53 1.91 -3.89 7.18
N GLU A 54 2.98 -3.38 6.60
CA GLU A 54 3.91 -2.47 7.25
C GLU A 54 3.87 -1.12 6.53
N VAL A 55 3.81 -0.04 7.29
CA VAL A 55 3.82 1.33 6.77
C VAL A 55 4.91 2.12 7.46
N SER A 56 5.47 3.12 6.77
CA SER A 56 6.56 3.94 7.29
C SER A 56 6.17 4.85 8.45
N ASP A 57 4.89 5.22 8.50
CA ASP A 57 4.29 6.19 9.41
C ASP A 57 2.77 6.06 9.36
N GLY A 58 2.06 6.90 10.11
CA GLY A 58 0.61 7.04 10.00
C GLY A 58 -0.19 5.78 10.29
N GLU A 59 -1.32 5.65 9.62
CA GLU A 59 -2.30 4.60 9.87
C GLU A 59 -2.83 4.01 8.57
N TYR A 60 -3.29 2.77 8.64
CA TYR A 60 -3.92 2.10 7.51
C TYR A 60 -5.17 1.35 7.94
N SER A 61 -6.03 1.09 6.96
CA SER A 61 -7.19 0.22 7.12
C SER A 61 -7.31 -0.75 5.94
N VAL A 62 -7.83 -1.95 6.21
CA VAL A 62 -7.98 -3.00 5.21
C VAL A 62 -9.45 -3.37 5.08
N ASP A 63 -9.96 -3.30 3.85
CA ASP A 63 -11.24 -3.86 3.44
C ASP A 63 -10.98 -5.09 2.55
N ARG A 64 -11.13 -6.29 3.12
CA ARG A 64 -10.91 -7.56 2.41
C ARG A 64 -12.01 -7.90 1.40
N GLU A 65 -13.21 -7.37 1.56
CA GLU A 65 -14.31 -7.60 0.63
C GLU A 65 -14.11 -6.75 -0.63
N ARG A 66 -13.76 -5.47 -0.45
CA ARG A 66 -13.43 -4.55 -1.56
C ARG A 66 -12.01 -4.71 -2.09
N GLN A 67 -11.21 -5.52 -1.40
CA GLN A 67 -9.80 -5.80 -1.71
C GLN A 67 -8.96 -4.53 -1.76
N THR A 68 -9.20 -3.62 -0.81
CA THR A 68 -8.58 -2.30 -0.74
C THR A 68 -7.86 -2.12 0.59
N LEU A 69 -6.60 -1.70 0.51
CA LEU A 69 -5.83 -1.16 1.62
C LEU A 69 -5.81 0.37 1.45
N SER A 70 -6.27 1.11 2.45
CA SER A 70 -6.20 2.57 2.51
C SER A 70 -5.13 3.00 3.48
N TYR A 71 -4.23 3.88 3.06
CA TYR A 71 -3.10 4.37 3.83
C TYR A 71 -3.11 5.89 3.96
N HIS A 72 -3.10 6.38 5.20
CA HIS A 72 -2.94 7.79 5.54
C HIS A 72 -1.56 8.02 6.17
N HIS A 73 -0.71 8.74 5.46
CA HIS A 73 0.63 9.09 5.92
C HIS A 73 0.59 10.32 6.84
N ILE A 74 1.66 10.51 7.62
CA ILE A 74 1.92 11.74 8.37
C ILE A 74 2.88 12.61 7.53
N PRO A 75 2.66 13.93 7.41
CA PRO A 75 3.50 14.81 6.58
C PRO A 75 4.86 15.16 7.22
N ASP A 76 5.39 14.32 8.12
CA ASP A 76 6.67 14.52 8.83
C ASP A 76 7.90 14.19 7.96
N ARG A 77 7.67 13.58 6.80
CA ARG A 77 8.67 13.15 5.82
C ARG A 77 8.12 13.26 4.41
N GLU A 78 9.02 13.39 3.45
CA GLU A 78 8.66 13.55 2.04
C GLU A 78 8.27 12.22 1.37
N VAL A 79 8.89 11.11 1.78
CA VAL A 79 8.77 9.80 1.15
C VAL A 79 8.23 8.76 2.12
N HIS A 80 7.24 7.99 1.67
CA HIS A 80 6.55 6.98 2.45
C HIS A 80 6.64 5.62 1.77
N HIS A 81 6.56 4.55 2.55
CA HIS A 81 6.53 3.19 2.03
C HIS A 81 5.41 2.35 2.63
N VAL A 82 4.92 1.42 1.82
CA VAL A 82 3.96 0.39 2.20
C VAL A 82 4.53 -0.97 1.78
N ARG A 83 4.57 -1.92 2.70
CA ARG A 83 4.97 -3.31 2.43
C ARG A 83 3.81 -4.24 2.75
N ILE A 84 3.53 -5.16 1.84
CA ILE A 84 2.55 -6.22 2.04
C ILE A 84 3.30 -7.54 2.03
N ILE A 85 3.14 -8.33 3.09
CA ILE A 85 3.89 -9.56 3.32
C ILE A 85 2.90 -10.69 3.55
N ARG A 86 3.08 -11.80 2.83
CA ARG A 86 2.37 -13.04 3.15
C ARG A 86 2.99 -13.64 4.44
N PRO A 87 2.17 -14.05 5.42
CA PRO A 87 2.66 -14.70 6.64
C PRO A 87 3.41 -16.01 6.35
#